data_AF-A0A356PZW8-F1
#
_entry.id   AF-A0A356PZW8-F1
#
_cell.length_a   1.000
_cell.length_b   1.000
_cell.length_c   1.000
_cell.angle_alpha   90.00
_cell.angle_beta   90.00
_cell.angle_gamma   90.00
#
_symmetry.space_group_name_H-M   'P 1'
#
loop_
_entity.id
_entity.type
_entity.pdbx_description
1 polymer ?
#
loop_
_entity_poly.entity_id
_entity_poly.type
_entity_poly.pdbx_seq_one_letter_code
_entity_poly.pdbx_strand_id
1 'polypeptide(L)' 'MTMTPFPAAALFDWYDRHARILPWRSRWPDLSPAYHVWLSEIMLQQTVVATVIPYF' A
#
# COMPACT_ATOMS: atom_id res chain seq x y z
N MET A 1 -30.87 -6.09 -12.30
CA MET A 1 -29.54 -5.46 -12.14
C MET A 1 -28.63 -6.48 -11.48
N THR A 2 -27.86 -7.25 -12.25
CA THR A 2 -26.92 -8.25 -11.70
C THR A 2 -25.63 -7.55 -11.29
N MET A 3 -25.26 -7.64 -10.00
CA MET A 3 -23.96 -7.20 -9.52
C MET A 3 -22.89 -8.20 -10.00
N THR A 4 -21.98 -7.76 -10.85
CA THR A 4 -20.78 -8.53 -11.17
C THR A 4 -19.92 -8.64 -9.91
N PRO A 5 -19.45 -9.84 -9.53
CA PRO A 5 -18.59 -10.01 -8.37
C PRO A 5 -17.23 -9.32 -8.59
N PHE A 6 -16.68 -8.76 -7.52
CA PHE A 6 -15.35 -8.16 -7.53
C PHE A 6 -14.28 -9.25 -7.73
N PRO A 7 -13.36 -9.13 -8.71
CA PRO A 7 -12.38 -10.16 -9.02
C PRO A 7 -11.17 -10.09 -8.07
N ALA A 8 -11.38 -10.42 -6.78
CA ALA A 8 -10.37 -10.30 -5.74
C ALA A 8 -9.07 -11.06 -6.05
N ALA A 9 -9.17 -12.30 -6.55
CA ALA A 9 -7.99 -13.12 -6.89
C ALA A 9 -7.14 -12.48 -7.98
N ALA A 10 -7.75 -11.98 -9.07
CA ALA A 10 -7.03 -11.32 -10.14
C ALA A 10 -6.36 -10.02 -9.67
N LEU A 11 -7.00 -9.30 -8.74
CA LEU A 11 -6.40 -8.11 -8.13
C LEU A 11 -5.19 -8.45 -7.27
N PHE A 12 -5.28 -9.50 -6.43
CA PHE A 12 -4.16 -9.92 -5.60
C PHE A 12 -2.97 -10.39 -6.44
N ASP A 13 -3.20 -11.21 -7.46
CA ASP A 13 -2.16 -11.66 -8.41
C ASP A 13 -1.46 -10.48 -9.10
N TRP A 14 -2.22 -9.45 -9.49
CA TRP A 14 -1.65 -8.24 -10.08
C TRP A 14 -0.85 -7.44 -9.04
N TYR A 15 -1.38 -7.28 -7.83
CA TYR A 15 -0.72 -6.52 -6.77
C TYR A 15 0.61 -7.15 -6.38
N ASP A 16 0.67 -8.47 -6.24
CA ASP A 16 1.92 -9.17 -5.91
C ASP A 16 3.03 -8.91 -6.95
N ARG A 17 2.66 -8.86 -8.24
CA ARG A 17 3.59 -8.59 -9.35
C ARG A 17 3.95 -7.12 -9.53
N HIS A 18 3.04 -6.20 -9.25
CA HIS A 18 3.18 -4.78 -9.66
C HIS A 18 3.21 -3.78 -8.50
N ALA A 19 3.06 -4.21 -7.25
CA ALA A 19 3.10 -3.32 -6.10
C ALA A 19 4.44 -2.57 -5.98
N ARG A 20 4.35 -1.24 -5.84
CA ARG A 20 5.50 -0.36 -5.62
C ARG A 20 6.20 -0.67 -4.30
N ILE A 21 7.52 -0.60 -4.32
CA ILE A 21 8.37 -0.62 -3.13
C ILE A 21 8.28 0.76 -2.47
N LEU A 22 7.82 0.82 -1.22
CA LEU A 22 7.69 2.04 -0.44
C LEU A 22 8.31 1.82 0.94
N PRO A 23 9.01 2.81 1.54
CA PRO A 23 9.74 2.64 2.80
C PRO A 23 8.87 2.14 3.98
N TRP A 24 7.60 2.53 4.01
CA TRP A 24 6.64 2.12 5.05
C TRP A 24 5.96 0.77 4.80
N ARG A 25 6.19 0.13 3.64
CA ARG A 25 5.59 -1.16 3.27
C ARG A 25 6.61 -2.29 3.34
N SER A 26 6.22 -3.36 4.02
CA SER A 26 6.89 -4.66 4.03
C SER A 26 6.11 -5.65 3.17
N ARG A 27 6.78 -6.67 2.65
CA ARG A 27 6.15 -7.79 1.94
C ARG A 27 6.13 -9.02 2.85
N TRP A 28 5.10 -9.84 2.73
CA TRP A 28 5.01 -11.12 3.45
C TRP A 28 6.29 -11.95 3.26
N PRO A 29 6.83 -12.59 4.31
CA PRO A 29 6.25 -12.77 5.66
C PRO A 29 6.43 -11.60 6.62
N ASP A 30 7.17 -10.55 6.22
CA ASP A 30 7.50 -9.45 7.11
C ASP A 30 6.33 -8.49 7.29
N LEU A 31 6.09 -8.11 8.54
CA LEU A 31 5.08 -7.13 8.92
C LEU A 31 5.71 -5.74 9.00
N SER A 32 5.09 -4.75 8.36
CA SER A 32 5.46 -3.36 8.58
C SER A 32 5.29 -3.00 10.07
N PRO A 33 6.26 -2.32 10.70
CA PRO A 33 6.08 -1.81 12.05
C PRO A 33 4.83 -0.93 12.15
N ALA A 34 4.01 -1.12 13.18
CA ALA A 34 2.75 -0.37 13.34
C ALA A 34 2.97 1.15 13.32
N TYR A 35 4.07 1.61 13.92
CA TYR A 35 4.49 3.01 13.90
C TYR A 35 4.74 3.54 12.48
N HIS A 36 5.41 2.75 11.63
CA HIS A 36 5.70 3.12 10.24
C HIS A 36 4.42 3.23 9.41
N VAL A 37 3.49 2.29 9.60
CA VAL A 37 2.18 2.34 8.95
C VAL A 37 1.43 3.60 9.37
N TRP A 38 1.26 3.82 10.68
CA TRP A 38 0.55 4.99 11.19
C TRP A 38 1.17 6.31 10.73
N LEU A 39 2.50 6.46 10.82
CA LEU A 39 3.20 7.66 10.40
C LEU A 39 2.99 7.92 8.90
N SER A 40 3.10 6.88 8.06
CA SER A 40 2.90 7.01 6.63
C SER A 40 1.48 7.45 6.26
N GLU A 41 0.47 6.93 6.96
CA GLU A 41 -0.93 7.32 6.74
C GLU A 41 -1.15 8.79 7.08
N ILE A 42 -0.60 9.30 8.18
CA ILE A 42 -0.68 10.72 8.54
C ILE A 42 0.06 11.60 7.52
N MET A 43 1.28 11.22 7.11
CA MET A 43 2.06 11.99 6.14
C MET A 43 1.37 12.07 4.77
N LEU A 44 0.72 10.99 4.33
CA LEU A 44 0.04 10.90 3.03
C LEU A 44 -1.32 11.61 2.97
N GLN A 45 -1.85 12.08 4.11
CA GLN A 45 -3.03 12.94 4.08
C GLN A 45 -2.68 14.26 3.40
N GLN A 46 -3.47 14.64 2.40
CA GLN A 46 -3.34 15.90 1.67
C GLN A 46 -1.97 16.11 0.98
N THR A 47 -1.12 15.08 0.88
CA THR A 47 0.16 15.11 0.15
C THR A 47 0.30 13.92 -0.81
N VAL A 48 1.35 13.90 -1.62
CA VAL A 48 1.62 12.83 -2.59
C VAL A 48 2.82 11.99 -2.16
N VAL A 49 2.84 10.73 -2.60
CA VAL A 49 3.91 9.76 -2.30
C VAL A 49 5.31 10.32 -2.60
N ALA A 50 5.48 11.04 -3.72
CA ALA A 50 6.75 11.61 -4.12
C ALA A 50 7.28 12.65 -3.12
N THR A 51 6.39 13.39 -2.47
CA THR A 51 6.72 14.35 -1.43
C THR A 51 7.09 13.65 -0.13
N VAL A 52 6.40 12.56 0.23
CA VAL A 52 6.60 11.87 1.51
C VAL A 52 7.88 11.05 1.58
N ILE A 53 8.28 10.39 0.47
CA ILE A 53 9.48 9.53 0.42
C ILE A 53 10.74 10.14 1.06
N PRO A 54 11.14 11.41 0.80
CA PRO A 54 12.34 11.98 1.42
C PRO A 54 12.22 12.32 2.92
N TYR A 55 11.02 12.34 3.49
CA TYR A 55 10.79 12.64 4.92
C TYR A 55 10.51 11.41 5.78
N PHE A 56 10.27 10.28 5.12
CA PHE A 56 10.02 8.99 5.76
C PHE A 56 11.32 8.21 5.90
#